data_AF-A0A7S1XP57-F1
#
_entry.id   AF-A0A7S1XP57-F1
#
_cell.length_a   1.000
_cell.length_b   1.000
_cell.length_c   1.000
_cell.angle_alpha   90.00
_cell.angle_beta   90.00
_cell.angle_gamma   90.00
#
_symmetry.space_group_name_H-M   'P 1'
#
loop_
_entity.id
_entity.type
_entity.pdbx_description
1 polymer ?
#
loop_
_entity_poly.entity_id
_entity_poly.type
_entity_poly.pdbx_seq_one_letter_code
_entity_poly.pdbx_strand_id
1 'polypeptide(L)'
;MAGGRGAILALLALAAPAADAFAATARRAGRGQMRMSSIGAIQEALFKRYDIDSIARVMDSLDSVSMGKDLAVNHEEHGGARQEAHSYLEGLTAKPWWDTSEFKWCQRLEENADIIAEELRQALSDEGAKKLEAEGTNIWASAVDEGALAYGPDWKTLVLQDREWDPVNCGLFPRTAEILRKITADKSAVVPSVEAFFARQTPGTGIKPHTDFTNFILTAHLGLDTPTGDCWIKVGEEKKNWENGKTILMDTSFIHSTENNTDQDRFVLLLRVWHPEVTKIEREALSFVFRATEDPSLLEKPALKKSPGGKISMKERKKMRARNAKPKKKTGFGS
;
A
#
# COMPACT_ATOMS: atom_id res chain seq x y z
N MET A 1 -6.46 -31.10 -1.48
CA MET A 1 -5.74 -30.49 -0.34
C MET A 1 -4.61 -29.58 -0.84
N ALA A 2 -4.94 -28.41 -1.40
CA ALA A 2 -3.96 -27.46 -1.96
C ALA A 2 -4.27 -25.99 -1.59
N GLY A 3 -5.11 -25.72 -0.58
CA GLY A 3 -5.61 -24.38 -0.24
C GLY A 3 -4.86 -23.62 0.87
N GLY A 4 -3.78 -24.18 1.42
CA GLY A 4 -3.15 -23.63 2.64
C GLY A 4 -1.95 -22.70 2.41
N ARG A 5 -1.44 -22.56 1.18
CA ARG A 5 -0.22 -21.77 0.90
C ARG A 5 -0.51 -20.30 0.56
N GLY A 6 -1.66 -19.98 -0.05
CA GLY A 6 -2.01 -18.60 -0.48
C GLY A 6 -2.30 -17.64 0.68
N ALA A 7 -3.07 -18.09 1.68
CA ALA A 7 -3.40 -17.28 2.87
C ALA A 7 -2.19 -16.81 3.69
N ILE A 8 -1.07 -17.55 3.60
CA ILE A 8 0.15 -17.27 4.36
C ILE A 8 0.99 -16.19 3.67
N LEU A 9 1.08 -16.19 2.34
CA LEU A 9 1.78 -15.14 1.57
C LEU A 9 1.05 -13.80 1.68
N ALA A 10 -0.28 -13.81 1.79
CA ALA A 10 -1.13 -12.64 1.91
C ALA A 10 -0.83 -11.74 3.12
N LEU A 11 -0.80 -12.32 4.33
CA LEU A 11 -0.51 -11.58 5.57
C LEU A 11 0.97 -11.21 5.69
N LEU A 12 1.88 -12.01 5.13
CA LEU A 12 3.29 -11.69 5.09
C LEU A 12 3.58 -10.54 4.11
N ALA A 13 2.91 -10.49 2.95
CA ALA A 13 2.99 -9.36 2.01
C ALA A 13 2.40 -8.05 2.59
N LEU A 14 1.45 -8.14 3.52
CA LEU A 14 0.87 -7.01 4.26
C LEU A 14 1.77 -6.45 5.37
N ALA A 15 2.63 -7.30 5.92
CA ALA A 15 3.45 -7.01 7.09
C ALA A 15 4.90 -6.71 6.73
N ALA A 16 5.30 -6.96 5.49
CA ALA A 16 6.66 -6.86 5.04
C ALA A 16 7.07 -5.39 4.78
N PRO A 17 8.13 -4.89 5.45
CA PRO A 17 8.63 -3.54 5.21
C PRO A 17 9.11 -3.35 3.75
N ALA A 18 8.92 -2.20 3.08
CA ALA A 18 9.53 -1.84 1.79
C ALA A 18 11.06 -2.07 1.74
N ALA A 19 11.76 -2.08 2.89
CA ALA A 19 13.18 -2.46 2.99
C ALA A 19 13.42 -3.88 3.55
N ASP A 20 12.47 -4.46 4.29
CA ASP A 20 12.63 -5.70 5.08
C ASP A 20 11.55 -6.77 4.78
N ALA A 21 10.82 -6.62 3.68
CA ALA A 21 10.28 -7.70 2.86
C ALA A 21 11.38 -8.64 2.32
N PHE A 22 12.62 -8.37 2.73
CA PHE A 22 13.82 -8.66 2.00
C PHE A 22 14.98 -9.14 2.89
N ALA A 23 14.75 -9.53 4.15
CA ALA A 23 15.67 -10.43 4.86
C ALA A 23 15.04 -11.15 6.08
N ALA A 24 14.93 -12.49 5.99
CA ALA A 24 14.83 -13.51 7.05
C ALA A 24 13.67 -13.42 8.09
N THR A 25 12.88 -14.46 8.34
CA THR A 25 13.37 -15.73 8.91
C THR A 25 12.30 -16.85 8.83
N ALA A 26 12.61 -17.95 8.13
CA ALA A 26 11.94 -19.24 8.37
C ALA A 26 12.92 -20.41 8.25
N ARG A 27 13.94 -20.46 9.13
CA ARG A 27 14.65 -21.71 9.40
C ARG A 27 13.77 -22.62 10.27
N ARG A 28 13.45 -23.78 9.69
CA ARG A 28 13.02 -25.07 10.30
C ARG A 28 12.35 -25.02 11.70
N ALA A 29 11.02 -25.17 11.73
CA ALA A 29 10.28 -26.24 12.43
C ALA A 29 8.74 -25.98 12.35
N GLY A 30 7.94 -27.02 12.11
CA GLY A 30 6.50 -27.09 12.49
C GLY A 30 5.50 -26.14 11.78
N ARG A 31 5.34 -26.22 10.46
CA ARG A 31 4.55 -25.24 9.66
C ARG A 31 3.03 -25.45 9.58
N GLY A 32 2.44 -26.47 10.21
CA GLY A 32 1.00 -26.78 10.02
C GLY A 32 0.04 -26.24 11.09
N GLN A 33 0.48 -26.18 12.35
CA GLN A 33 -0.45 -26.08 13.49
C GLN A 33 -0.30 -24.79 14.31
N MET A 34 0.74 -24.00 14.03
CA MET A 34 1.13 -22.79 14.78
C MET A 34 0.71 -21.47 14.10
N ARG A 35 -0.02 -21.50 12.98
CA ARG A 35 -0.25 -20.32 12.10
C ARG A 35 -1.71 -19.90 11.90
N MET A 36 -2.71 -20.76 12.14
CA MET A 36 -4.10 -20.29 12.32
C MET A 36 -4.28 -19.55 13.65
N SER A 37 -3.37 -19.77 14.61
CA SER A 37 -3.40 -19.14 15.93
C SER A 37 -3.07 -17.64 15.91
N SER A 38 -2.41 -17.10 14.87
CA SER A 38 -2.06 -15.67 14.81
C SER A 38 -3.21 -14.79 14.32
N ILE A 39 -3.95 -15.19 13.27
CA ILE A 39 -5.11 -14.41 12.78
C ILE A 39 -6.19 -14.35 13.85
N GLY A 40 -6.53 -15.49 14.47
CA GLY A 40 -7.51 -15.53 15.55
C GLY A 40 -7.11 -14.65 16.74
N ALA A 41 -5.82 -14.64 17.10
CA ALA A 41 -5.32 -13.75 18.16
C ALA A 41 -5.35 -12.27 17.77
N ILE A 42 -5.05 -11.92 16.51
CA ILE A 42 -5.21 -10.57 15.98
C ILE A 42 -6.68 -10.14 16.02
N GLN A 43 -7.61 -11.00 15.60
CA GLN A 43 -9.04 -10.75 15.65
C GLN A 43 -9.53 -10.54 17.09
N GLU A 44 -9.09 -11.37 18.04
CA GLU A 44 -9.41 -11.20 19.46
C GLU A 44 -8.85 -9.88 20.00
N ALA A 45 -7.62 -9.53 19.62
CA ALA A 45 -6.99 -8.27 19.99
C ALA A 45 -7.73 -7.06 19.42
N LEU A 46 -8.23 -7.13 18.18
CA LEU A 46 -9.07 -6.11 17.56
C LEU A 46 -10.42 -5.98 18.27
N PHE A 47 -11.08 -7.10 18.59
CA PHE A 47 -12.35 -7.14 19.32
C PHE A 47 -12.25 -6.45 20.69
N LYS A 48 -11.11 -6.58 21.38
CA LYS A 48 -10.85 -5.91 22.66
C LYS A 48 -10.61 -4.39 22.52
N ARG A 49 -10.12 -3.94 21.37
CA ARG A 49 -9.66 -2.55 21.12
C ARG A 49 -10.73 -1.66 20.49
N TYR A 50 -11.54 -2.21 19.59
CA TYR A 50 -12.43 -1.44 18.72
C TYR A 50 -13.91 -1.82 18.90
N ASP A 51 -14.81 -0.92 18.52
CA ASP A 51 -16.22 -1.29 18.29
C ASP A 51 -16.30 -2.10 16.99
N ILE A 52 -16.78 -3.34 17.05
CA ILE A 52 -16.67 -4.27 15.92
C ILE A 52 -17.44 -3.77 14.69
N ASP A 53 -18.58 -3.11 14.91
CA ASP A 53 -19.39 -2.50 13.86
C ASP A 53 -18.62 -1.41 13.10
N SER A 54 -17.66 -0.75 13.76
CA SER A 54 -16.85 0.32 13.19
C SER A 54 -15.68 -0.18 12.34
N ILE A 55 -15.28 -1.44 12.50
CA ILE A 55 -14.17 -2.09 11.79
C ILE A 55 -14.60 -3.37 11.07
N ALA A 56 -15.90 -3.52 10.79
CA ALA A 56 -16.48 -4.76 10.26
C ALA A 56 -15.76 -5.24 8.99
N ARG A 57 -15.46 -4.33 8.04
CA ARG A 57 -14.72 -4.67 6.82
C ARG A 57 -13.32 -5.22 7.08
N VAL A 58 -12.64 -4.74 8.12
CA VAL A 58 -11.30 -5.23 8.51
C VAL A 58 -11.41 -6.65 9.07
N MET A 59 -12.43 -6.92 9.88
CA MET A 59 -12.69 -8.27 10.41
C MET A 59 -13.05 -9.24 9.28
N ASP A 60 -13.93 -8.83 8.37
CA ASP A 60 -14.31 -9.61 7.19
C ASP A 60 -13.11 -9.89 6.28
N SER A 61 -12.17 -8.94 6.19
CA SER A 61 -10.89 -9.12 5.48
C SER A 61 -10.04 -10.23 6.12
N LEU A 62 -9.88 -10.19 7.44
CA LEU A 62 -9.13 -11.21 8.19
C LEU A 62 -9.79 -12.59 8.08
N ASP A 63 -11.12 -12.65 8.14
CA ASP A 63 -11.88 -13.88 7.92
C ASP A 63 -11.64 -14.42 6.50
N SER A 64 -11.71 -13.55 5.48
CA SER A 64 -11.45 -13.93 4.09
C SER A 64 -10.05 -14.50 3.90
N VAL A 65 -9.03 -13.84 4.48
CA VAL A 65 -7.65 -14.34 4.48
C VAL A 65 -7.56 -15.70 5.18
N SER A 66 -8.18 -15.87 6.35
CA SER A 66 -8.16 -17.14 7.09
C SER A 66 -8.79 -18.31 6.31
N MET A 67 -9.79 -18.00 5.47
CA MET A 67 -10.49 -18.96 4.63
C MET A 67 -9.80 -19.17 3.27
N GLY A 68 -8.74 -18.41 2.96
CA GLY A 68 -8.09 -18.41 1.65
C GLY A 68 -9.01 -17.92 0.53
N LYS A 69 -9.91 -16.97 0.84
CA LYS A 69 -10.83 -16.36 -0.12
C LYS A 69 -10.19 -15.08 -0.68
N ASP A 70 -9.72 -15.16 -1.92
CA ASP A 70 -9.13 -14.04 -2.64
C ASP A 70 -10.19 -13.20 -3.38
N LEU A 71 -9.94 -11.91 -3.52
CA LEU A 71 -10.61 -11.04 -4.49
C LEU A 71 -9.99 -11.29 -5.86
N ALA A 72 -10.83 -11.53 -6.88
CA ALA A 72 -10.39 -11.80 -8.22
C ALA A 72 -11.49 -11.40 -9.23
N VAL A 73 -11.48 -10.14 -9.67
CA VAL A 73 -12.59 -9.52 -10.43
C VAL A 73 -12.07 -8.89 -11.71
N ASN A 74 -12.84 -9.03 -12.80
CA ASN A 74 -12.62 -8.28 -14.05
C ASN A 74 -13.59 -7.10 -14.08
N HIS A 75 -13.06 -5.91 -14.31
CA HIS A 75 -13.85 -4.68 -14.37
C HIS A 75 -14.06 -4.26 -15.83
N GLU A 76 -15.22 -4.61 -16.39
CA GLU A 76 -15.55 -4.37 -17.80
C GLU A 76 -15.59 -2.87 -18.16
N GLU A 77 -16.03 -2.03 -17.20
CA GLU A 77 -15.99 -0.57 -17.30
C GLU A 77 -14.56 -0.01 -17.44
N HIS A 78 -13.55 -0.81 -17.10
CA HIS A 78 -12.14 -0.52 -17.21
C HIS A 78 -11.44 -1.43 -18.24
N GLY A 79 -12.16 -1.79 -19.30
CA GLY A 79 -11.61 -2.57 -20.42
C GLY A 79 -11.31 -4.03 -20.06
N GLY A 80 -11.95 -4.56 -19.02
CA GLY A 80 -11.70 -5.92 -18.53
C GLY A 80 -10.50 -6.00 -17.59
N ALA A 81 -10.00 -4.87 -17.08
CA ALA A 81 -8.87 -4.82 -16.16
C ALA A 81 -9.08 -5.77 -14.96
N ARG A 82 -8.08 -6.63 -14.72
CA ARG A 82 -8.09 -7.65 -13.67
C ARG A 82 -7.61 -7.04 -12.36
N GLN A 83 -8.41 -7.19 -11.31
CA GLN A 83 -8.08 -6.85 -9.92
C GLN A 83 -7.93 -8.13 -9.09
N GLU A 84 -6.81 -8.28 -8.39
CA GLU A 84 -6.53 -9.41 -7.51
C GLU A 84 -6.01 -8.93 -6.15
N ALA A 85 -6.60 -9.43 -5.07
CA ALA A 85 -6.16 -9.11 -3.72
C ALA A 85 -6.41 -10.25 -2.76
N HIS A 86 -5.41 -10.57 -1.94
CA HIS A 86 -5.56 -11.57 -0.88
C HIS A 86 -6.15 -10.98 0.39
N SER A 87 -5.82 -9.72 0.70
CA SER A 87 -6.44 -8.96 1.79
C SER A 87 -7.10 -7.72 1.24
N TYR A 88 -8.42 -7.66 1.38
CA TYR A 88 -9.22 -6.60 0.78
C TYR A 88 -10.33 -6.13 1.72
N LEU A 89 -10.78 -4.90 1.55
CA LEU A 89 -12.03 -4.41 2.13
C LEU A 89 -13.13 -4.41 1.06
N GLU A 90 -14.28 -4.97 1.41
CA GLU A 90 -15.47 -4.96 0.55
C GLU A 90 -16.02 -3.53 0.36
N GLY A 91 -16.54 -3.27 -0.85
CA GLY A 91 -17.24 -2.02 -1.17
C GLY A 91 -16.35 -0.78 -1.32
N LEU A 92 -15.03 -0.95 -1.49
CA LEU A 92 -14.17 0.13 -1.97
C LEU A 92 -14.37 0.36 -3.47
N THR A 93 -14.39 1.62 -3.90
CA THR A 93 -14.33 2.00 -5.31
C THR A 93 -13.08 1.43 -5.96
N ALA A 94 -13.22 0.66 -7.05
CA ALA A 94 -12.10 0.03 -7.75
C ALA A 94 -11.88 0.74 -9.10
N LYS A 95 -10.73 1.40 -9.25
CA LYS A 95 -10.31 2.06 -10.50
C LYS A 95 -8.81 1.89 -10.68
N PRO A 96 -8.31 1.44 -11.85
CA PRO A 96 -6.88 1.32 -12.10
C PRO A 96 -6.14 2.66 -11.92
N TRP A 97 -6.72 3.75 -12.42
CA TRP A 97 -6.15 5.10 -12.36
C TRP A 97 -7.08 6.07 -11.64
N TRP A 98 -6.48 6.98 -10.86
CA TRP A 98 -7.18 8.02 -10.10
C TRP A 98 -6.75 9.41 -10.58
N ASP A 99 -7.71 10.34 -10.62
CA ASP A 99 -7.45 11.74 -10.97
C ASP A 99 -6.80 12.46 -9.78
N THR A 100 -5.53 12.85 -9.94
CA THR A 100 -4.74 13.51 -8.88
C THR A 100 -5.27 14.88 -8.52
N SER A 101 -6.07 15.52 -9.39
CA SER A 101 -6.67 16.83 -9.11
C SER A 101 -7.73 16.76 -7.99
N GLU A 102 -8.30 15.58 -7.73
CA GLU A 102 -9.23 15.33 -6.61
C GLU A 102 -8.50 15.33 -5.25
N PHE A 103 -7.17 15.26 -5.24
CA PHE A 103 -6.36 15.06 -4.05
C PHE A 103 -5.41 16.24 -3.80
N LYS A 104 -5.74 17.09 -2.81
CA LYS A 104 -4.91 18.23 -2.42
C LYS A 104 -3.48 17.84 -2.03
N TRP A 105 -3.27 16.63 -1.50
CA TRP A 105 -1.94 16.16 -1.14
C TRP A 105 -1.07 15.89 -2.38
N CYS A 106 -1.65 15.45 -3.51
CA CYS A 106 -0.92 15.33 -4.78
C CYS A 106 -0.45 16.69 -5.26
N GLN A 107 -1.32 17.71 -5.21
CA GLN A 107 -0.98 19.07 -5.61
C GLN A 107 0.17 19.63 -4.78
N ARG A 108 0.13 19.46 -3.45
CA ARG A 108 1.23 19.88 -2.57
C ARG A 108 2.52 19.12 -2.81
N LEU A 109 2.42 17.84 -3.17
CA LEU A 109 3.57 17.04 -3.53
C LEU A 109 4.22 17.57 -4.83
N GLU A 110 3.41 17.88 -5.84
CA GLU A 110 3.86 18.50 -7.10
C GLU A 110 4.45 19.91 -6.90
N GLU A 111 3.84 20.74 -6.05
CA GLU A 111 4.33 22.09 -5.69
C GLU A 111 5.73 22.05 -5.05
N ASN A 112 6.11 20.92 -4.44
CA ASN A 112 7.41 20.74 -3.79
C ASN A 112 8.33 19.78 -4.59
N ALA A 113 7.95 19.38 -5.80
CA ALA A 113 8.67 18.36 -6.55
C ALA A 113 10.13 18.77 -6.86
N ASP A 114 10.37 20.04 -7.16
CA ASP A 114 11.72 20.55 -7.43
C ASP A 114 12.65 20.41 -6.22
N ILE A 115 12.12 20.60 -5.00
CA ILE A 115 12.88 20.44 -3.75
C ILE A 115 13.27 18.97 -3.54
N ILE A 116 12.31 18.07 -3.79
CA ILE A 116 12.49 16.62 -3.64
C ILE A 116 13.49 16.11 -4.70
N ALA A 117 13.34 16.54 -5.96
CA ALA A 117 14.24 16.18 -7.06
C ALA A 117 15.66 16.72 -6.83
N GLU A 118 15.81 17.92 -6.26
CA GLU A 118 17.11 18.47 -5.91
C GLU A 118 17.79 17.66 -4.78
N GLU A 119 17.09 17.23 -3.73
CA GLU A 119 17.69 16.35 -2.72
C GLU A 119 18.12 15.00 -3.31
N LEU A 120 17.30 14.41 -4.19
CA LEU A 120 17.67 13.21 -4.90
C LEU A 120 18.94 13.42 -5.74
N ARG A 121 19.01 14.50 -6.52
CA ARG A 121 20.17 14.81 -7.37
C ARG A 121 21.43 15.01 -6.55
N GLN A 122 21.34 15.70 -5.41
CA GLN A 122 22.45 15.84 -4.47
C GLN A 122 22.91 14.50 -3.94
N ALA A 123 21.97 13.63 -3.54
CA ALA A 123 22.24 12.26 -3.12
C ALA A 123 22.88 11.37 -4.20
N LEU A 124 22.60 11.63 -5.48
CA LEU A 124 23.15 10.90 -6.62
C LEU A 124 24.49 11.46 -7.14
N SER A 125 24.95 12.61 -6.63
CA SER A 125 26.29 13.14 -6.96
C SER A 125 27.41 12.24 -6.42
N ASP A 126 28.65 12.41 -6.90
CA ASP A 126 29.79 11.60 -6.46
C ASP A 126 30.01 11.67 -4.93
N GLU A 127 29.93 12.86 -4.33
CA GLU A 127 30.02 13.04 -2.88
C GLU A 127 28.76 12.55 -2.16
N GLY A 128 27.59 12.79 -2.73
CA GLY A 128 26.31 12.35 -2.17
C GLY A 128 26.19 10.83 -2.09
N ALA A 129 26.58 10.13 -3.15
CA ALA A 129 26.53 8.68 -3.25
C ALA A 129 27.46 8.03 -2.22
N LYS A 130 28.69 8.55 -2.08
CA LYS A 130 29.63 8.11 -1.03
C LYS A 130 29.06 8.31 0.37
N LYS A 131 28.39 9.43 0.61
CA LYS A 131 27.73 9.70 1.89
C LYS A 131 26.57 8.75 2.14
N LEU A 132 25.70 8.53 1.14
CA LEU A 132 24.62 7.57 1.23
C LEU A 132 25.15 6.17 1.54
N GLU A 133 26.18 5.69 0.85
CA GLU A 133 26.79 4.38 1.09
C GLU A 133 27.40 4.25 2.49
N ALA A 134 27.99 5.32 3.02
CA ALA A 134 28.61 5.33 4.33
C ALA A 134 27.60 5.40 5.49
N GLU A 135 26.49 6.13 5.32
CA GLU A 135 25.59 6.49 6.41
C GLU A 135 24.17 5.90 6.27
N GLY A 136 23.71 5.64 5.05
CA GLY A 136 22.33 5.28 4.74
C GLY A 136 21.92 3.87 5.16
N THR A 137 20.63 3.70 5.43
CA THR A 137 20.04 2.41 5.80
C THR A 137 19.35 1.80 4.58
N ASN A 138 19.71 0.56 4.23
CA ASN A 138 19.09 -0.21 3.13
C ASN A 138 18.92 0.60 1.82
N ILE A 139 19.97 1.34 1.43
CA ILE A 139 19.95 2.16 0.22
C ILE A 139 20.00 1.27 -1.04
N TRP A 140 19.21 1.64 -2.04
CA TRP A 140 19.12 0.94 -3.33
C TRP A 140 19.03 -0.60 -3.18
N ALA A 141 18.28 -1.04 -2.18
CA ALA A 141 18.09 -2.45 -1.89
C ALA A 141 17.27 -3.12 -3.00
N SER A 142 17.67 -4.33 -3.41
CA SER A 142 16.87 -5.13 -4.36
C SER A 142 15.70 -5.78 -3.65
N ALA A 143 14.68 -6.12 -4.44
CA ALA A 143 13.73 -7.13 -4.06
C ALA A 143 14.38 -8.53 -4.03
N VAL A 144 14.52 -9.15 -2.85
CA VAL A 144 15.23 -10.43 -2.62
C VAL A 144 14.35 -11.62 -2.15
N ASP A 145 13.03 -11.60 -2.32
CA ASP A 145 12.14 -12.73 -1.95
C ASP A 145 11.46 -13.41 -3.15
N GLU A 146 11.09 -14.69 -2.99
CA GLU A 146 10.35 -15.51 -3.98
C GLU A 146 8.99 -14.88 -4.34
N GLY A 147 8.34 -14.17 -3.40
CA GLY A 147 7.11 -13.40 -3.65
C GLY A 147 7.32 -12.12 -4.47
N ALA A 148 8.57 -11.67 -4.60
CA ALA A 148 8.96 -10.45 -5.29
C ALA A 148 9.70 -10.70 -6.62
N LEU A 149 9.65 -11.95 -7.13
CA LEU A 149 10.20 -12.33 -8.43
C LEU A 149 9.74 -11.42 -9.58
N ALA A 150 8.58 -10.78 -9.44
CA ALA A 150 8.07 -9.84 -10.43
C ALA A 150 8.89 -8.55 -10.53
N TYR A 151 9.44 -8.05 -9.40
CA TYR A 151 10.16 -6.79 -9.30
C TYR A 151 11.57 -6.83 -9.92
N GLY A 152 12.18 -8.02 -9.98
CA GLY A 152 13.51 -8.21 -10.56
C GLY A 152 14.64 -7.60 -9.71
N PRO A 153 15.91 -7.93 -10.02
CA PRO A 153 17.06 -7.43 -9.27
C PRO A 153 17.33 -5.93 -9.49
N ASP A 154 16.81 -5.39 -10.59
CA ASP A 154 17.07 -4.05 -11.10
C ASP A 154 16.15 -2.97 -10.54
N TRP A 155 15.08 -3.39 -9.85
CA TRP A 155 14.26 -2.50 -9.04
C TRP A 155 14.93 -2.26 -7.69
N LYS A 156 15.26 -1.01 -7.41
CA LYS A 156 16.00 -0.61 -6.20
C LYS A 156 15.26 0.46 -5.42
N THR A 157 15.18 0.32 -4.10
CA THR A 157 14.49 1.30 -3.23
C THR A 157 15.42 1.95 -2.21
N LEU A 158 15.12 3.20 -1.84
CA LEU A 158 15.70 3.91 -0.70
C LEU A 158 14.55 4.41 0.18
N VAL A 159 14.40 3.82 1.36
CA VAL A 159 13.21 3.98 2.20
C VAL A 159 13.31 5.18 3.14
N LEU A 160 12.31 6.05 3.14
CA LEU A 160 12.16 7.16 4.09
C LEU A 160 11.14 6.84 5.18
N GLN A 161 10.09 6.09 4.82
CA GLN A 161 9.02 5.68 5.72
C GLN A 161 8.57 4.26 5.37
N ASP A 162 8.41 3.47 6.42
CA ASP A 162 7.82 2.15 6.38
C ASP A 162 7.03 1.90 7.66
N ARG A 163 5.79 2.38 7.66
CA ARG A 163 4.92 2.60 8.83
C ARG A 163 5.52 3.57 9.86
N GLU A 164 6.81 3.47 10.14
CA GLU A 164 7.65 4.39 10.90
C GLU A 164 8.66 5.09 9.98
N TRP A 165 9.08 6.30 10.36
CA TRP A 165 10.06 7.05 9.59
C TRP A 165 11.47 6.53 9.89
N ASP A 166 12.25 6.25 8.85
CA ASP A 166 13.65 5.89 9.00
C ASP A 166 14.44 7.14 9.43
N PRO A 167 14.99 7.20 10.64
CA PRO A 167 15.61 8.43 11.15
C PRO A 167 16.90 8.78 10.41
N VAL A 168 17.60 7.79 9.86
CA VAL A 168 18.89 7.96 9.17
C VAL A 168 18.65 8.54 7.79
N ASN A 169 17.85 7.87 6.97
CA ASN A 169 17.49 8.30 5.63
C ASN A 169 16.68 9.60 5.67
N CYS A 170 15.81 9.82 6.66
CA CYS A 170 15.18 11.13 6.87
C CYS A 170 16.19 12.24 7.20
N GLY A 171 17.30 11.92 7.88
CA GLY A 171 18.40 12.85 8.12
C GLY A 171 19.21 13.17 6.86
N LEU A 172 19.27 12.22 5.92
CA LEU A 172 19.92 12.37 4.61
C LEU A 172 19.03 13.12 3.59
N PHE A 173 17.70 13.03 3.74
CA PHE A 173 16.68 13.72 2.94
C PHE A 173 15.76 14.60 3.80
N PRO A 174 16.31 15.60 4.51
CA PRO A 174 15.58 16.32 5.55
C PRO A 174 14.41 17.15 5.01
N ARG A 175 14.55 17.78 3.83
CA ARG A 175 13.47 18.59 3.25
C ARG A 175 12.35 17.70 2.73
N THR A 176 12.69 16.61 2.04
CA THR A 176 11.72 15.61 1.57
C THR A 176 10.93 15.04 2.75
N ALA A 177 11.62 14.62 3.82
CA ALA A 177 10.98 14.11 5.02
C ALA A 177 10.06 15.15 5.68
N GLU A 178 10.47 16.41 5.77
CA GLU A 178 9.64 17.49 6.30
C GLU A 178 8.38 17.73 5.47
N ILE A 179 8.52 17.80 4.13
CA ILE A 179 7.41 17.96 3.19
C ILE A 179 6.39 16.84 3.37
N LEU A 180 6.85 15.58 3.33
CA LEU A 180 5.98 14.43 3.49
C LEU A 180 5.29 14.40 4.84
N ARG A 181 6.00 14.69 5.94
CA ARG A 181 5.40 14.79 7.28
C ARG A 181 4.34 15.89 7.35
N LYS A 182 4.55 17.04 6.71
CA LYS A 182 3.55 18.13 6.64
C LYS A 182 2.31 17.72 5.85
N ILE A 183 2.49 17.04 4.72
CA ILE A 183 1.38 16.50 3.92
C ILE A 183 0.59 15.48 4.74
N THR A 184 1.28 14.55 5.38
CA THR A 184 0.73 13.48 6.23
C THR A 184 0.01 14.01 7.49
N ALA A 185 0.44 15.14 8.05
CA ALA A 185 -0.13 15.74 9.26
C ALA A 185 -1.40 16.57 9.01
N ASP A 186 -1.71 16.92 7.76
CA ASP A 186 -2.89 17.74 7.46
C ASP A 186 -4.18 16.94 7.64
N LYS A 187 -4.97 17.30 8.66
CA LYS A 187 -6.26 16.67 8.97
C LYS A 187 -7.32 16.80 7.88
N SER A 188 -7.17 17.77 6.97
CA SER A 188 -8.04 17.96 5.80
C SER A 188 -7.60 17.12 4.60
N ALA A 189 -6.31 16.77 4.54
CA ALA A 189 -5.75 15.78 3.64
C ALA A 189 -5.70 14.45 4.39
N VAL A 190 -6.84 13.78 4.50
CA VAL A 190 -6.80 12.35 4.73
C VAL A 190 -6.00 11.76 3.57
N VAL A 191 -4.73 11.40 3.80
CA VAL A 191 -4.15 10.05 3.70
C VAL A 191 -2.64 10.15 4.05
N PRO A 192 -2.10 9.42 5.05
CA PRO A 192 -0.84 9.74 5.72
C PRO A 192 0.42 9.00 5.22
N SER A 193 0.35 8.31 4.08
CA SER A 193 1.30 7.27 3.62
C SER A 193 1.58 6.15 4.64
N VAL A 194 1.48 4.90 4.19
CA VAL A 194 1.97 3.72 4.91
C VAL A 194 3.46 3.56 4.65
N GLU A 195 3.90 3.80 3.41
CA GLU A 195 5.31 3.78 3.01
C GLU A 195 5.62 4.96 2.09
N ALA A 196 6.88 5.42 2.14
CA ALA A 196 7.43 6.41 1.25
C ALA A 196 8.90 6.11 0.96
N PHE A 197 9.27 6.00 -0.31
CA PHE A 197 10.63 5.65 -0.72
C PHE A 197 10.97 6.14 -2.13
N PHE A 198 12.24 6.44 -2.37
CA PHE A 198 12.73 6.62 -3.74
C PHE A 198 12.86 5.28 -4.40
N ALA A 199 12.48 5.21 -5.67
CA ALA A 199 12.52 3.97 -6.43
C ALA A 199 13.25 4.21 -7.76
N ARG A 200 14.25 3.37 -8.02
CA ARG A 200 15.09 3.38 -9.22
C ARG A 200 14.79 2.15 -10.07
N GLN A 201 14.67 2.38 -11.38
CA GLN A 201 14.63 1.32 -12.38
C GLN A 201 15.68 1.59 -13.46
N THR A 202 16.58 0.65 -13.69
CA THR A 202 17.71 0.80 -14.62
C THR A 202 17.30 0.65 -16.09
N PRO A 203 18.14 1.11 -17.04
CA PRO A 203 17.92 0.96 -18.49
C PRO A 203 17.67 -0.47 -18.94
N GLY A 204 16.72 -0.66 -19.87
CA GLY A 204 16.40 -1.95 -20.47
C GLY A 204 15.74 -2.97 -19.52
N THR A 205 15.13 -2.50 -18.43
CA THR A 205 14.54 -3.38 -17.40
C THR A 205 13.06 -3.13 -17.20
N GLY A 206 12.37 -4.11 -16.63
CA GLY A 206 10.92 -4.12 -16.45
C GLY A 206 10.50 -4.86 -15.20
N ILE A 207 9.39 -4.44 -14.60
CA ILE A 207 8.68 -5.21 -13.56
C ILE A 207 7.55 -5.97 -14.24
N LYS A 208 7.55 -7.29 -14.09
CA LYS A 208 6.56 -8.18 -14.75
C LYS A 208 5.14 -7.91 -14.21
N PRO A 209 4.09 -8.27 -14.99
CA PRO A 209 2.70 -8.17 -14.51
C PRO A 209 2.48 -8.84 -13.17
N HIS A 210 2.00 -8.08 -12.18
CA HIS A 210 1.72 -8.53 -10.81
C HIS A 210 0.68 -7.64 -10.14
N THR A 211 0.33 -7.94 -8.88
CA THR A 211 -0.49 -7.07 -8.01
C THR A 211 0.19 -6.92 -6.65
N ASP A 212 -0.19 -5.89 -5.90
CA ASP A 212 0.24 -5.69 -4.51
C ASP A 212 -0.65 -6.46 -3.51
N PHE A 213 -1.58 -7.26 -4.02
CA PHE A 213 -2.47 -8.13 -3.28
C PHE A 213 -3.37 -7.44 -2.22
N THR A 214 -3.51 -6.11 -2.27
CA THR A 214 -4.28 -5.31 -1.31
C THR A 214 -5.01 -4.15 -1.98
N ASN A 215 -6.31 -3.97 -1.72
CA ASN A 215 -7.14 -2.93 -2.37
C ASN A 215 -7.39 -1.67 -1.52
N PHE A 216 -6.96 -1.69 -0.26
CA PHE A 216 -7.14 -0.57 0.66
C PHE A 216 -5.90 0.36 0.70
N ILE A 217 -4.92 0.12 -0.16
CA ILE A 217 -3.75 0.95 -0.42
C ILE A 217 -3.75 1.31 -1.90
N LEU A 218 -3.60 2.59 -2.20
CA LEU A 218 -3.27 3.13 -3.52
C LEU A 218 -1.77 3.43 -3.58
N THR A 219 -1.22 3.51 -4.78
CA THR A 219 0.19 3.80 -5.02
C THR A 219 0.32 5.06 -5.85
N ALA A 220 1.12 6.00 -5.35
CA ALA A 220 1.43 7.26 -6.01
C ALA A 220 2.89 7.29 -6.44
N HIS A 221 3.16 7.74 -7.66
CA HIS A 221 4.51 8.04 -8.14
C HIS A 221 4.60 9.51 -8.50
N LEU A 222 5.50 10.25 -7.84
CA LEU A 222 5.97 11.54 -8.32
C LEU A 222 7.20 11.31 -9.20
N GLY A 223 7.15 11.74 -10.47
CA GLY A 223 8.32 11.74 -11.36
C GLY A 223 9.38 12.73 -10.89
N LEU A 224 10.64 12.30 -10.76
CA LEU A 224 11.74 13.15 -10.28
C LEU A 224 12.87 13.30 -11.29
N ASP A 225 13.33 12.16 -11.82
CA ASP A 225 14.29 12.08 -12.91
C ASP A 225 13.90 10.90 -13.79
N THR A 226 12.93 11.14 -14.66
CA THR A 226 12.31 10.14 -15.50
C THR A 226 12.63 10.41 -16.97
N PRO A 227 13.13 9.41 -17.72
CA PRO A 227 13.54 9.62 -19.10
C PRO A 227 12.34 9.85 -20.00
N THR A 228 12.50 10.73 -20.99
CA THR A 228 11.54 10.88 -22.08
C THR A 228 11.64 9.68 -23.02
N GLY A 229 10.52 9.09 -23.44
CA GLY A 229 10.49 8.01 -24.41
C GLY A 229 9.70 6.79 -23.95
N ASP A 230 10.19 5.60 -24.27
CA ASP A 230 9.55 4.32 -23.94
C ASP A 230 9.87 3.90 -22.50
N CYS A 231 9.39 4.69 -21.55
CA CYS A 231 9.43 4.41 -20.13
C CYS A 231 8.02 4.59 -19.55
N TRP A 232 7.38 3.49 -19.16
CA TRP A 232 5.96 3.48 -18.82
C TRP A 232 5.62 2.52 -17.69
N ILE A 233 4.45 2.76 -17.12
CA ILE A 233 3.72 1.86 -16.22
C ILE A 233 2.35 1.56 -16.82
N LYS A 234 1.98 0.29 -16.87
CA LYS A 234 0.65 -0.18 -17.27
C LYS A 234 -0.09 -0.62 -16.03
N VAL A 235 -1.32 -0.15 -15.84
CA VAL A 235 -2.24 -0.62 -14.80
C VAL A 235 -3.55 -0.99 -15.48
N GLY A 236 -3.97 -2.25 -15.36
CA GLY A 236 -5.04 -2.80 -16.17
C GLY A 236 -4.70 -2.72 -17.66
N GLU A 237 -5.53 -2.03 -18.44
CA GLU A 237 -5.35 -1.89 -19.89
C GLU A 237 -4.68 -0.58 -20.34
N GLU A 238 -4.46 0.37 -19.44
CA GLU A 238 -3.93 1.69 -19.78
C GLU A 238 -2.46 1.84 -19.35
N LYS A 239 -1.64 2.38 -20.28
CA LYS A 239 -0.25 2.76 -20.05
C LYS A 239 -0.14 4.26 -19.80
N LYS A 240 0.68 4.66 -18.84
CA LYS A 240 1.10 6.05 -18.62
C LYS A 240 2.62 6.14 -18.55
N ASN A 241 3.15 7.23 -19.07
CA ASN A 241 4.55 7.60 -18.85
C ASN A 241 4.64 8.46 -17.60
N TRP A 242 5.80 8.45 -16.95
CA TRP A 242 6.08 9.41 -15.90
C TRP A 242 6.47 10.76 -16.50
N GLU A 243 6.08 11.83 -15.83
CA GLU A 243 6.50 13.19 -16.13
C GLU A 243 7.17 13.78 -14.90
N ASN A 244 8.34 14.41 -15.08
CA ASN A 244 9.05 15.06 -13.99
C ASN A 244 8.18 16.16 -13.37
N GLY A 245 8.08 16.16 -12.04
CA GLY A 245 7.26 17.09 -11.29
C GLY A 245 5.76 16.75 -11.24
N LYS A 246 5.33 15.63 -11.83
CA LYS A 246 3.94 15.21 -11.87
C LYS A 246 3.69 13.91 -11.14
N THR A 247 2.53 13.86 -10.48
CA THR A 247 2.08 12.68 -9.75
C THR A 247 1.14 11.87 -10.61
N ILE A 248 1.34 10.56 -10.64
CA ILE A 248 0.32 9.58 -11.06
C ILE A 248 -0.16 8.80 -9.83
N LEU A 249 -1.46 8.51 -9.76
CA LEU A 249 -2.07 7.76 -8.66
C LEU A 249 -2.83 6.56 -9.24
N MET A 250 -2.58 5.39 -8.68
CA MET A 250 -3.11 4.13 -9.20
C MET A 250 -3.50 3.17 -8.08
N ASP A 251 -4.38 2.23 -8.41
CA ASP A 251 -4.71 1.08 -7.56
C ASP A 251 -3.88 -0.13 -8.02
N THR A 252 -2.84 -0.47 -7.26
CA THR A 252 -1.93 -1.59 -7.57
C THR A 252 -2.49 -2.96 -7.16
N SER A 253 -3.74 -3.04 -6.68
CA SER A 253 -4.49 -4.31 -6.68
C SER A 253 -4.93 -4.74 -8.08
N PHE A 254 -4.93 -3.82 -9.05
CA PHE A 254 -5.03 -4.19 -10.46
C PHE A 254 -3.70 -4.73 -10.96
N ILE A 255 -3.76 -5.67 -11.91
CA ILE A 255 -2.57 -6.17 -12.58
C ILE A 255 -1.83 -5.01 -13.22
N HIS A 256 -0.55 -4.87 -12.87
CA HIS A 256 0.29 -3.79 -13.36
C HIS A 256 1.72 -4.24 -13.62
N SER A 257 2.41 -3.51 -14.49
CA SER A 257 3.78 -3.78 -14.93
C SER A 257 4.48 -2.49 -15.33
N THR A 258 5.81 -2.49 -15.36
CA THR A 258 6.61 -1.35 -15.82
C THR A 258 7.64 -1.80 -16.84
N GLU A 259 8.04 -0.88 -17.71
CA GLU A 259 9.21 -1.02 -18.59
C GLU A 259 9.98 0.30 -18.58
N ASN A 260 11.31 0.20 -18.59
CA ASN A 260 12.22 1.28 -18.91
C ASN A 260 13.08 0.85 -20.10
N ASN A 261 12.58 1.04 -21.32
CA ASN A 261 13.29 0.70 -22.56
C ASN A 261 14.23 1.82 -23.04
N THR A 262 14.54 2.78 -22.16
CA THR A 262 15.45 3.89 -22.46
C THR A 262 16.88 3.55 -22.06
N ASP A 263 17.82 4.47 -22.29
CA ASP A 263 19.24 4.38 -21.92
C ASP A 263 19.58 5.06 -20.59
N GLN A 264 18.57 5.57 -19.87
CA GLN A 264 18.73 6.30 -18.61
C GLN A 264 17.98 5.62 -17.46
N ASP A 265 18.48 5.79 -16.25
CA ASP A 265 17.76 5.41 -15.04
C ASP A 265 16.45 6.19 -14.92
N ARG A 266 15.42 5.55 -14.35
CA ARG A 266 14.17 6.20 -13.98
C ARG A 266 14.06 6.28 -12.47
N PHE A 267 13.90 7.49 -11.94
CA PHE A 267 13.68 7.75 -10.51
C PHE A 267 12.31 8.38 -10.23
N VAL A 268 11.61 7.81 -9.25
CA VAL A 268 10.36 8.35 -8.71
C VAL A 268 10.40 8.39 -7.20
N LEU A 269 9.63 9.29 -6.59
CA LEU A 269 9.22 9.12 -5.20
C LEU A 269 7.91 8.33 -5.19
N LEU A 270 7.93 7.15 -4.59
CA LEU A 270 6.78 6.26 -4.42
C LEU A 270 6.17 6.46 -3.05
N LEU A 271 4.85 6.65 -3.00
CA LEU A 271 4.07 6.68 -1.77
C LEU A 271 2.99 5.60 -1.82
N ARG A 272 2.94 4.73 -0.82
CA ARG A 272 1.81 3.82 -0.59
C ARG A 272 0.85 4.50 0.37
N VAL A 273 -0.37 4.78 -0.08
CA VAL A 273 -1.31 5.67 0.60
C VAL A 273 -2.63 4.94 0.82
N TRP A 274 -3.29 5.07 1.98
CA TRP A 274 -4.60 4.46 2.18
C TRP A 274 -5.62 4.88 1.11
N HIS A 275 -6.48 3.95 0.71
CA HIS A 275 -7.59 4.26 -0.16
C HIS A 275 -8.54 5.29 0.50
N PRO A 276 -9.07 6.29 -0.23
CA PRO A 276 -9.83 7.41 0.34
C PRO A 276 -11.10 6.98 1.10
N GLU A 277 -11.69 5.85 0.73
CA GLU A 277 -12.87 5.27 1.39
C GLU A 277 -12.54 4.38 2.61
N VAL A 278 -11.27 4.29 3.01
CA VAL A 278 -10.87 3.64 4.27
C VAL A 278 -11.01 4.65 5.40
N THR A 279 -11.93 4.35 6.31
CA THR A 279 -12.22 5.24 7.43
C THR A 279 -11.00 5.33 8.36
N LYS A 280 -10.96 6.39 9.18
CA LYS A 280 -9.86 6.57 10.13
C LYS A 280 -9.72 5.37 11.09
N ILE A 281 -10.84 4.83 11.57
CA ILE A 281 -10.83 3.71 12.52
C ILE A 281 -10.39 2.41 11.86
N GLU A 282 -10.73 2.19 10.59
CA GLU A 282 -10.24 1.04 9.81
C GLU A 282 -8.74 1.15 9.55
N ARG A 283 -8.21 2.36 9.28
CA ARG A 283 -6.76 2.59 9.17
C ARG A 283 -6.04 2.26 10.46
N GLU A 284 -6.55 2.72 11.60
CA GLU A 284 -5.98 2.40 12.92
C GLU A 284 -6.00 0.87 13.18
N ALA A 285 -7.08 0.19 12.80
CA ALA A 285 -7.19 -1.27 12.91
C ALA A 285 -6.23 -2.01 11.96
N LEU A 286 -6.13 -1.60 10.68
CA LEU A 286 -5.23 -2.20 9.70
C LEU A 286 -3.75 -1.96 10.06
N SER A 287 -3.40 -0.76 10.52
CA SER A 287 -2.06 -0.49 11.08
C SER A 287 -1.75 -1.40 12.26
N PHE A 288 -2.73 -1.70 13.13
CA PHE A 288 -2.55 -2.69 14.19
C PHE A 288 -2.34 -4.10 13.63
N VAL A 289 -3.09 -4.50 12.60
CA VAL A 289 -2.91 -5.80 11.92
C VAL A 289 -1.48 -5.94 11.37
N PHE A 290 -0.96 -4.93 10.67
CA PHE A 290 0.40 -4.98 10.11
C PHE A 290 1.44 -5.14 11.22
N ARG A 291 1.38 -4.26 12.22
CA ARG A 291 2.31 -4.28 13.36
C ARG A 291 2.24 -5.58 14.14
N ALA A 292 1.05 -6.12 14.37
CA ALA A 292 0.88 -7.37 15.13
C ALA A 292 1.30 -8.61 14.32
N THR A 293 1.33 -8.50 12.99
CA THR A 293 1.85 -9.56 12.13
C THR A 293 3.38 -9.58 12.13
N GLU A 294 4.02 -8.40 12.19
CA GLU A 294 5.48 -8.28 12.35
C GLU A 294 5.97 -8.57 13.76
N ASP A 295 5.30 -8.01 14.76
CA ASP A 295 5.59 -8.14 16.17
C ASP A 295 4.38 -8.75 16.90
N PRO A 296 4.29 -10.10 16.94
CA PRO A 296 3.24 -10.80 17.67
C PRO A 296 3.19 -10.48 19.18
N SER A 297 4.25 -9.90 19.77
CA SER A 297 4.22 -9.49 21.18
C SER A 297 3.17 -8.40 21.46
N LEU A 298 2.73 -7.67 20.42
CA LEU A 298 1.66 -6.66 20.53
C LEU A 298 0.29 -7.26 20.86
N LEU A 299 0.10 -8.56 20.65
CA LEU A 299 -1.13 -9.27 20.96
C LEU A 299 -1.35 -9.43 22.47
N GLU A 300 -0.26 -9.51 23.25
CA GLU A 300 -0.28 -9.68 24.71
C GLU A 300 -0.42 -8.36 25.48
N LYS A 301 -0.13 -7.23 24.83
CA LYS A 301 -0.22 -5.90 25.47
C LYS A 301 -1.69 -5.50 25.68
N PRO A 302 -2.07 -4.98 26.87
CA PRO A 302 -3.43 -4.53 27.13
C PRO A 302 -3.81 -3.38 26.17
N ALA A 303 -5.07 -3.33 25.77
CA ALA A 303 -5.57 -2.28 24.90
C ALA A 303 -5.25 -0.90 25.50
N LEU A 304 -4.60 -0.02 24.71
CA LEU A 304 -4.51 1.40 25.04
C LEU A 304 -5.94 1.90 25.30
N LYS A 305 -6.13 2.70 26.37
CA LYS A 305 -7.45 3.18 26.83
C LYS A 305 -8.29 3.59 25.61
N LYS A 306 -9.50 3.02 25.48
CA LYS A 306 -10.43 3.31 24.38
C LYS A 306 -10.46 4.81 24.11
N SER A 307 -10.01 5.25 22.93
CA SER A 307 -10.28 6.60 22.46
C SER A 307 -11.79 6.86 22.60
N PRO A 308 -12.23 8.03 23.10
CA PRO A 308 -13.64 8.33 23.21
C PRO A 308 -14.22 8.46 21.79
N GLY A 309 -14.60 7.33 21.19
CA GLY A 309 -15.29 7.27 19.93
C GLY A 309 -16.62 7.99 20.07
N GLY A 310 -16.81 9.04 19.25
CA GLY A 310 -18.05 9.77 19.17
C GLY A 310 -19.21 8.80 18.92
N LYS A 311 -20.21 8.82 19.81
CA LYS A 311 -21.39 7.98 19.70
C LYS A 311 -22.16 8.37 18.44
N ILE A 312 -22.09 7.55 17.39
CA ILE A 312 -22.99 7.67 16.24
C ILE A 312 -24.40 7.36 16.74
N SER A 313 -25.35 8.26 16.49
CA SER A 313 -26.70 8.14 17.01
C SER A 313 -27.44 6.96 16.38
N MET A 314 -28.38 6.36 17.13
CA MET A 314 -29.25 5.27 16.62
C MET A 314 -30.04 5.69 15.36
N LYS A 315 -30.24 7.01 15.18
CA LYS A 315 -30.90 7.62 14.02
C LYS A 315 -30.03 7.59 12.76
N GLU A 316 -28.72 7.77 12.91
CA GLU A 316 -27.74 7.64 11.82
C GLU A 316 -27.55 6.18 11.39
N ARG A 317 -27.53 5.24 12.35
CA ARG A 317 -27.51 3.79 12.08
C ARG A 317 -28.70 3.32 11.23
N LYS A 318 -29.91 3.84 11.49
CA LYS A 318 -31.10 3.54 10.68
C LYS A 318 -31.04 4.14 9.27
N LYS A 319 -30.45 5.34 9.11
CA LYS A 319 -30.29 6.00 7.80
C LYS A 319 -29.30 5.26 6.90
N MET A 320 -28.20 4.74 7.45
CA MET A 320 -27.22 3.95 6.68
C MET A 320 -27.80 2.60 6.25
N ARG A 321 -28.53 1.89 7.13
CA ARG A 321 -29.20 0.62 6.78
C ARG A 321 -30.26 0.79 5.69
N ALA A 322 -30.96 1.92 5.65
CA ALA A 322 -31.96 2.20 4.61
C ALA A 322 -31.33 2.50 3.23
N ARG A 323 -30.07 2.97 3.18
CA ARG A 323 -29.35 3.25 1.92
C ARG A 323 -28.79 2.00 1.26
N ASN A 324 -28.48 0.95 2.03
CA ASN A 324 -27.87 -0.28 1.52
C ASN A 324 -28.87 -1.40 1.19
N ALA A 325 -30.18 -1.18 1.35
CA ALA A 325 -31.19 -2.15 0.94
C ALA A 325 -31.43 -2.04 -0.57
N LYS A 326 -30.87 -2.95 -1.36
CA LYS A 326 -31.21 -3.11 -2.80
C LYS A 326 -32.74 -3.30 -2.95
N PRO A 327 -33.39 -2.68 -3.95
CA PRO A 327 -34.82 -2.91 -4.19
C PRO A 327 -35.04 -4.36 -4.61
N LYS A 328 -35.94 -5.07 -3.90
CA LYS A 328 -36.38 -6.42 -4.29
C LYS A 328 -37.00 -6.34 -5.70
N LYS A 329 -36.40 -7.03 -6.67
CA LYS A 329 -37.04 -7.29 -7.97
C LYS A 329 -38.37 -8.00 -7.70
N LYS A 330 -39.49 -7.35 -8.05
CA LYS A 330 -40.80 -8.01 -8.13
C LYS A 330 -40.76 -8.97 -9.31
N THR A 331 -40.73 -10.27 -9.03
CA THR A 331 -41.13 -11.29 -10.01
C THR A 331 -42.65 -11.20 -10.17
N GLY A 332 -43.09 -10.58 -11.26
CA GLY A 332 -44.49 -10.58 -11.67
C GLY A 332 -44.82 -11.89 -12.38
N PHE A 333 -45.76 -12.64 -11.80
CA PHE A 333 -46.56 -13.66 -12.47
C PHE A 333 -47.73 -12.96 -13.20
N GLY A 334 -48.14 -13.53 -14.35
CA GLY A 334 -49.35 -13.20 -15.11
C GLY A 334 -48.98 -12.64 -16.50
N SER A 335 -49.38 -13.25 -17.61
CA SER A 335 -50.58 -14.04 -17.91
C SER A 335 -50.28 -15.33 -18.69
#